data_AF-A0A661W4I9-F1
#
_entry.id   AF-A0A661W4I9-F1
#
_cell.length_a   1.000
_cell.length_b   1.000
_cell.length_c   1.000
_cell.angle_alpha   90.00
_cell.angle_beta   90.00
_cell.angle_gamma   90.00
#
_symmetry.space_group_name_H-M   'P 1'
#
loop_
_entity.id
_entity.type
_entity.pdbx_description
1 polymer ?
#
loop_
_entity_poly.entity_id
_entity_poly.type
_entity_poly.pdbx_seq_one_letter_code
_entity_poly.pdbx_strand_id
1 'polypeptide(L)' 'LELIDLCKEEKTLYQLTSDYYRRHPELIQASGVEGLAVDETFLALEEIKAHVEYLLERGMVEVASMDGWAPKYRSR' A
#
# COMPACT_ATOMS: atom_id res chain seq x y z
N LEU A 1 -0.63 -1.54 13.62
CA LEU A 1 -0.57 -0.72 12.39
C LEU A 1 -0.97 -1.63 11.25
N GLU A 2 -2.15 -1.44 10.68
CA GLU A 2 -2.77 -2.33 9.70
C GLU A 2 -1.89 -2.56 8.45
N LEU A 3 -1.16 -1.55 8.00
CA LEU A 3 -0.20 -1.69 6.90
C LEU A 3 0.94 -2.68 7.22
N ILE A 4 1.38 -2.79 8.48
CA ILE A 4 2.36 -3.81 8.88
C ILE A 4 1.76 -5.21 8.72
N ASP A 5 0.48 -5.38 9.07
CA ASP A 5 -0.22 -6.66 8.89
C ASP A 5 -0.39 -7.00 7.40
N LEU A 6 -0.70 -6.01 6.57
CA LEU A 6 -0.76 -6.17 5.11
C LEU A 6 0.61 -6.50 4.48
N CYS A 7 1.69 -5.99 5.08
CA CYS A 7 3.08 -6.25 4.68
C CYS A 7 3.66 -7.57 5.23
N LYS A 8 2.87 -8.46 5.86
CA LYS A 8 3.37 -9.79 6.26
C LYS A 8 3.89 -10.62 5.07
N GLU A 9 3.30 -10.39 3.91
CA GLU A 9 3.76 -10.92 2.62
C GLU A 9 4.40 -9.82 1.78
N GLU A 10 5.28 -10.19 0.85
CA GLU A 10 5.91 -9.24 -0.06
C GLU A 10 4.88 -8.63 -1.02
N LYS A 11 4.64 -7.33 -0.89
CA LYS A 11 3.64 -6.62 -1.71
C LYS A 11 4.19 -5.33 -2.29
N THR A 12 3.78 -5.02 -3.52
CA THR A 12 4.03 -3.71 -4.12
C THR A 12 3.18 -2.64 -3.46
N LEU A 13 3.55 -1.37 -3.65
CA LEU A 13 2.73 -0.23 -3.19
C LEU A 13 1.28 -0.33 -3.70
N TYR A 14 1.10 -0.71 -4.96
CA TYR A 14 -0.22 -0.87 -5.56
C TYR A 14 -1.04 -1.97 -4.87
N GLN A 15 -0.44 -3.13 -4.60
CA GLN A 15 -1.11 -4.22 -3.89
C GLN A 15 -1.49 -3.82 -2.46
N LEU A 16 -0.59 -3.14 -1.75
CA LEU A 16 -0.87 -2.61 -0.40
C LEU A 16 -2.04 -1.62 -0.43
N THR A 17 -2.06 -0.73 -1.41
CA THR A 17 -3.12 0.28 -1.57
C THR A 17 -4.45 -0.40 -1.88
N SER A 18 -4.47 -1.34 -2.83
CA SER A 18 -5.65 -2.13 -3.18
C SER A 18 -6.22 -2.88 -1.97
N ASP A 19 -5.35 -3.55 -1.20
CA ASP A 19 -5.77 -4.33 -0.04
C ASP A 19 -6.27 -3.44 1.11
N TYR A 20 -5.61 -2.30 1.34
CA TYR A 20 -6.03 -1.33 2.36
C TYR A 20 -7.43 -0.81 2.07
N TYR A 21 -7.68 -0.28 0.88
CA TYR A 21 -9.00 0.26 0.55
C TYR A 21 -10.08 -0.80 0.37
N ARG A 22 -9.71 -2.07 0.06
CA ARG A 22 -10.68 -3.18 0.10
C ARG A 22 -11.15 -3.49 1.52
N ARG A 23 -10.30 -3.29 2.53
CA ARG A 23 -10.67 -3.39 3.96
C ARG A 23 -11.43 -2.17 4.46
N HIS A 24 -11.30 -1.04 3.76
CA HIS A 24 -11.93 0.23 4.08
C HIS A 24 -12.85 0.75 2.96
N PRO A 25 -13.91 0.02 2.59
CA PRO A 25 -14.87 0.47 1.58
C PRO A 25 -15.63 1.74 2.00
N GLU A 26 -15.53 2.17 3.26
CA GLU A 26 -16.04 3.46 3.73
C GLU A 26 -15.18 4.66 3.29
N LEU A 27 -13.90 4.45 2.98
CA LEU A 27 -12.96 5.51 2.59
C LEU A 27 -13.03 5.84 1.09
N ILE A 28 -13.54 4.91 0.28
CA ILE A 28 -13.73 5.08 -1.16
C ILE A 28 -15.10 4.57 -1.57
N GLN A 29 -15.82 5.25 -2.46
CA GLN A 29 -17.09 4.74 -3.01
C GLN A 29 -16.88 3.60 -4.02
N ALA A 30 -15.84 2.79 -3.84
CA ALA A 30 -15.45 1.69 -4.72
C ALA A 30 -14.96 0.49 -3.89
N SER A 31 -15.08 -0.71 -4.43
CA SER A 31 -14.68 -1.96 -3.76
C SER A 31 -13.15 -2.18 -3.69
N GLY A 32 -12.37 -1.17 -4.10
CA GLY A 32 -10.92 -1.19 -4.21
C GLY A 32 -10.42 -0.15 -5.22
N VAL A 33 -9.09 -0.05 -5.36
CA VAL A 33 -8.42 0.95 -6.21
C VAL A 33 -8.80 0.83 -7.69
N GLU A 34 -9.14 -0.37 -8.16
CA GLU A 34 -9.56 -0.61 -9.55
C GLU A 34 -10.87 0.07 -9.94
N GLY A 35 -11.69 0.46 -8.97
CA GLY A 35 -12.96 1.17 -9.20
C GLY A 35 -12.85 2.69 -9.11
N LEU A 36 -11.67 3.23 -8.82
CA LEU A 36 -11.42 4.66 -8.65
C LEU A 36 -11.15 5.36 -9.98
N ALA A 37 -11.51 6.64 -10.06
CA ALA A 37 -10.99 7.48 -11.13
C ALA A 37 -9.45 7.57 -11.05
N VAL A 38 -8.79 7.96 -12.15
CA VAL A 38 -7.32 8.04 -12.22
C VAL A 38 -6.74 8.98 -11.14
N ASP A 39 -7.38 10.13 -10.92
CA ASP A 39 -6.95 11.12 -9.93
C ASP A 39 -7.10 10.60 -8.49
N GLU A 40 -8.19 9.88 -8.22
CA GLU A 40 -8.45 9.24 -6.92
C GLU A 40 -7.46 8.09 -6.66
N THR A 41 -7.13 7.33 -7.69
CA THR A 41 -6.11 6.27 -7.65
C THR A 41 -4.74 6.85 -7.31
N PHE A 42 -4.38 7.99 -7.90
CA PHE A 42 -3.11 8.65 -7.62
C PHE A 42 -3.02 9.13 -6.17
N LEU A 43 -4.07 9.77 -5.65
CA LEU A 43 -4.13 10.21 -4.26
C LEU A 43 -4.05 9.03 -3.28
N ALA A 44 -4.78 7.94 -3.57
CA ALA A 44 -4.75 6.72 -2.76
C ALA A 44 -3.33 6.12 -2.68
N LEU A 45 -2.61 6.09 -3.81
CA LEU A 45 -1.23 5.61 -3.85
C LEU A 45 -0.27 6.50 -3.04
N GLU A 46 -0.39 7.82 -3.16
CA GLU A 46 0.47 8.77 -2.42
C GLU A 46 0.20 8.70 -0.91
N GLU A 47 -1.06 8.51 -0.49
CA GLU A 47 -1.40 8.31 0.92
C GLU A 47 -0.69 7.07 1.48
N ILE A 48 -0.84 5.92 0.83
CA ILE A 48 -0.23 4.67 1.31
C ILE A 48 1.29 4.72 1.22
N LYS A 49 1.85 5.40 0.23
CA LYS A 49 3.29 5.61 0.11
C LYS A 49 3.86 6.36 1.30
N ALA A 50 3.25 7.47 1.70
CA ALA A 50 3.70 8.24 2.86
C ALA A 50 3.72 7.39 4.14
N HIS A 51 2.72 6.52 4.32
CA HIS A 51 2.69 5.61 5.45
C HIS A 51 3.78 4.53 5.38
N VAL A 52 4.02 3.95 4.19
CA VAL A 52 5.09 2.95 4.01
C VAL A 52 6.46 3.57 4.22
N GLU A 53 6.71 4.77 3.71
CA GLU A 53 7.96 5.52 3.93
C GLU A 53 8.21 5.78 5.42
N TYR A 54 7.18 6.22 6.15
CA TYR A 54 7.28 6.35 7.61
C TYR A 54 7.62 5.02 8.30
N LEU A 55 7.02 3.89 7.89
CA LEU A 55 7.32 2.58 8.46
C LEU A 55 8.72 2.06 8.11
N LEU A 56 9.24 2.41 6.92
CA LEU A 56 10.61 2.13 6.49
C LEU A 56 11.62 2.88 7.35
N GLU A 57 11.43 4.19 7.56
CA GLU A 57 12.28 5.01 8.42
C GLU A 57 12.32 4.48 9.86
N ARG A 58 11.20 3.93 10.32
CA ARG A 58 11.06 3.30 11.63
C ARG A 58 11.60 1.88 11.73
N GLY A 59 12.07 1.30 10.63
CA GLY A 59 12.60 -0.06 10.57
C GLY A 59 11.55 -1.15 10.83
N MET A 60 10.27 -0.82 10.68
CA MET A 60 9.15 -1.77 10.85
C MET A 60 8.81 -2.50 9.55
N VAL A 61 9.16 -1.89 8.42
CA VAL A 61 9.04 -2.44 7.08
C VAL A 61 10.40 -2.34 6.40
N GLU A 62 10.67 -3.23 5.44
CA GLU A 62 11.84 -3.20 4.58
C GLU A 62 11.45 -3.38 3.11
N VAL A 63 12.31 -2.95 2.20
CA VAL A 63 12.23 -3.35 0.79
C VAL A 63 12.82 -4.75 0.68
N ALA A 64 11.97 -5.75 0.45
CA ALA A 64 12.36 -7.16 0.42
C ALA A 64 12.86 -7.60 -0.96
N SER A 65 12.23 -7.11 -2.03
CA SER A 65 12.56 -7.46 -3.41
C SER A 65 12.07 -6.39 -4.40
N MET A 66 12.37 -6.59 -5.69
CA MET A 66 11.93 -5.72 -6.78
C MET A 66 11.10 -6.54 -7.77
N ASP A 67 9.96 -5.99 -8.20
CA ASP A 67 9.15 -6.48 -9.33
C ASP A 67 9.41 -5.59 -10.55
N GLY A 68 10.43 -5.93 -11.33
CA GLY A 68 10.96 -5.02 -12.35
C GLY A 68 11.48 -3.73 -11.71
N TRP A 69 10.70 -2.65 -11.82
CA TRP A 69 11.02 -1.33 -11.23
C TRP A 69 10.19 -1.02 -9.98
N ALA A 70 9.22 -1.86 -9.61
CA ALA A 70 8.36 -1.63 -8.46
C ALA A 70 8.93 -2.32 -7.20
N PRO A 71 9.24 -1.58 -6.11
CA PRO A 71 9.68 -2.20 -4.86
C PRO A 71 8.55 -3.03 -4.23
N LYS A 72 8.91 -4.19 -3.67
CA LYS A 72 8.05 -4.97 -2.78
C LYS A 72 8.49 -4.77 -1.34
N TYR A 73 7.50 -4.49 -0.49
CA TYR A 73 7.69 -4.23 0.92
C TYR A 73 7.27 -5.43 1.75
N ARG A 74 7.98 -5.65 2.86
CA ARG A 74 7.65 -6.68 3.86
C ARG A 74 7.87 -6.14 5.27
N SER A 75 7.02 -6.53 6.22
CA SER A 75 7.20 -6.25 7.63
C SER A 75 8.43 -6.97 8.18
N ARG A 76 9.15 -6.34 9.11
CA ARG A 76 10.25 -6.95 9.85
C ARG A 76 9.78 -7.72 11.09
#